data_AF-A0A7S0WXM9-F1
#
_entry.id   AF-A0A7S0WXM9-F1
#
_cell.length_a   1.000
_cell.length_b   1.000
_cell.length_c   1.000
_cell.angle_alpha   90.00
_cell.angle_beta   90.00
_cell.angle_gamma   90.00
#
_symmetry.space_group_name_H-M   'P 1'
#
loop_
_entity.id
_entity.type
_entity.pdbx_description
1 polymer ?
#
loop_
_entity_poly.entity_id
_entity_poly.type
_entity_poly.pdbx_seq_one_letter_code
_entity_poly.pdbx_strand_id
1 'polypeptide(L)'
;AGARADALRDVPHDQIVSKFMDQLDEIYGTPSNPRPATSAKVDALVFDWAKEPWVRGAYTHPTLGVQDGDREALAAPVAGRLFFAGEHTNLALNPCVQGAMASA
;
A
#
# COMPACT_ATOMS: atom_id res chain seq x y z
N ALA A 1 0.01 -4.06 7.01
CA ALA A 1 -1.24 -3.29 6.82
C ALA A 1 -1.73 -2.73 8.15
N GLY A 2 -2.59 -1.70 8.09
CA GLY A 2 -3.14 -1.03 9.29
C GLY A 2 -2.05 -0.50 10.21
N ALA A 3 -2.29 -0.52 11.52
CA ALA A 3 -1.36 -0.01 12.54
C ALA A 3 0.05 -0.64 12.46
N ARG A 4 0.19 -1.86 11.91
CA ARG A 4 1.50 -2.48 11.68
C ARG A 4 2.30 -1.79 10.58
N ALA A 5 1.65 -1.23 9.56
CA ALA A 5 2.34 -0.45 8.55
C ALA A 5 2.95 0.83 9.17
N ASP A 6 2.18 1.51 10.03
CA ASP A 6 2.66 2.69 10.75
C ASP A 6 3.79 2.35 11.72
N ALA A 7 3.68 1.23 12.46
CA ALA A 7 4.72 0.80 13.40
C ALA A 7 6.06 0.46 12.72
N LEU A 8 6.05 0.07 11.45
CA LEU A 8 7.26 -0.24 10.68
C LEU A 8 7.90 0.99 10.04
N ARG A 9 7.20 2.12 10.00
CA ARG A 9 7.63 3.36 9.33
C ARG A 9 9.05 3.78 9.71
N ASP A 10 9.40 3.67 10.98
CA ASP A 10 10.68 4.14 11.52
C ASP A 10 11.64 2.99 11.85
N VAL A 11 11.35 1.78 11.38
CA VAL A 11 12.22 0.62 11.52
C VAL A 11 13.18 0.56 10.32
N PRO A 12 14.50 0.40 10.55
CA PRO A 12 15.45 0.20 9.46
C PRO A 12 15.07 -0.98 8.55
N HIS A 13 15.21 -0.82 7.24
CA HIS A 13 14.73 -1.79 6.25
C HIS A 13 15.37 -3.17 6.41
N ASP A 14 16.65 -3.24 6.78
CA ASP A 14 17.37 -4.48 7.05
C ASP A 14 16.76 -5.26 8.22
N GLN A 15 16.27 -4.57 9.26
CA GLN A 15 15.59 -5.20 10.39
C GLN A 15 14.19 -5.69 10.00
N ILE A 16 13.47 -4.96 9.14
CA ILE A 16 12.18 -5.42 8.58
C ILE A 16 12.38 -6.70 7.80
N VAL A 17 13.38 -6.72 6.92
CA VAL A 17 13.74 -7.88 6.11
C VAL A 17 14.16 -9.05 7.01
N SER A 18 15.03 -8.84 7.98
CA SER A 18 15.46 -9.90 8.92
C SER A 18 14.26 -10.54 9.62
N LYS A 19 13.33 -9.72 10.16
CA LYS A 19 12.12 -10.24 10.82
C LYS A 19 11.24 -11.04 9.87
N PHE A 20 11.11 -10.60 8.62
CA PHE A 20 10.34 -11.34 7.61
C PHE A 20 11.02 -12.67 7.25
N MET A 21 12.35 -12.69 7.13
CA MET A 21 13.10 -13.92 6.88
C MET A 21 12.99 -14.90 8.06
N ASP A 22 13.03 -14.42 9.30
CA ASP A 22 12.81 -15.25 10.49
C ASP A 22 11.43 -15.94 10.45
N GLN A 23 10.38 -15.22 10.02
CA GLN A 23 9.04 -15.79 9.85
C GLN A 23 8.98 -16.86 8.75
N LEU A 24 9.70 -16.65 7.63
CA LEU A 24 9.78 -17.65 6.57
C LEU A 24 10.59 -18.87 7.01
N ASP A 25 11.68 -18.68 7.75
CA ASP A 25 12.49 -19.78 8.30
C ASP A 25 11.69 -20.57 9.36
N GLU A 26 10.83 -19.93 10.14
CA GLU A 26 9.90 -20.62 11.05
C GLU A 26 8.92 -21.53 10.29
N ILE A 27 8.40 -21.06 9.15
CA ILE A 27 7.45 -21.84 8.32
C ILE A 27 8.14 -22.98 7.58
N TYR A 28 9.31 -22.73 7.00
CA TYR A 28 9.96 -23.65 6.05
C TYR A 28 11.15 -24.41 6.63
N GLY A 29 11.62 -24.04 7.83
CA GLY A 29 12.74 -24.66 8.48
C GLY A 29 12.52 -26.14 8.78
N THR A 30 13.58 -26.91 8.62
CA THR A 30 13.63 -28.34 8.97
C THR A 30 14.83 -28.60 9.89
N PRO A 31 14.89 -29.74 10.59
CA PRO A 31 16.05 -30.06 11.42
C PRO A 31 17.40 -30.05 10.66
N SER A 32 17.40 -30.40 9.37
CA SER A 32 18.61 -30.42 8.53
C SER A 32 18.92 -29.08 7.86
N ASN A 33 17.92 -28.21 7.71
CA ASN A 33 18.09 -26.84 7.23
C ASN A 33 17.13 -25.91 8.01
N PRO A 34 17.58 -25.33 9.13
CA PRO A 34 16.72 -24.52 9.99
C PRO A 34 16.50 -23.10 9.46
N ARG A 35 17.28 -22.64 8.47
CA ARG A 35 17.17 -21.28 7.91
C ARG A 35 17.16 -21.25 6.37
N PRO A 36 16.25 -21.99 5.73
CA PRO A 36 16.25 -22.17 4.28
C PRO A 36 15.96 -20.86 3.54
N ALA A 37 15.03 -20.04 4.01
CA ALA A 37 14.67 -18.79 3.37
C ALA A 37 15.81 -17.77 3.48
N THR A 38 16.39 -17.61 4.68
CA THR A 38 17.55 -16.73 4.87
C THR A 38 18.72 -17.13 3.98
N SER A 39 19.03 -18.43 3.91
CA SER A 39 20.14 -18.93 3.08
C SER A 39 19.91 -18.76 1.57
N ALA A 40 18.65 -18.76 1.12
CA ALA A 40 18.28 -18.63 -0.28
C ALA A 40 18.00 -17.18 -0.73
N LYS A 41 18.05 -16.21 0.19
CA LYS A 41 17.76 -14.81 -0.11
C LYS A 41 18.80 -14.24 -1.08
N VAL A 42 18.33 -13.78 -2.24
CA VAL A 42 19.15 -13.06 -3.23
C VAL A 42 19.11 -11.55 -2.97
N ASP A 43 17.91 -10.98 -2.81
CA ASP A 43 17.73 -9.53 -2.62
C ASP A 43 16.46 -9.24 -1.81
N ALA A 44 16.29 -7.99 -1.36
CA ALA A 44 15.06 -7.51 -0.74
C ALA A 44 14.86 -6.01 -0.95
N LEU A 45 13.60 -5.62 -1.19
CA LEU A 45 13.16 -4.23 -1.25
C LEU A 45 12.03 -4.01 -0.24
N VAL A 46 12.18 -3.01 0.61
CA VAL A 46 11.11 -2.50 1.46
C VAL A 46 10.74 -1.12 0.94
N PHE A 47 9.45 -0.89 0.70
CA PHE A 47 8.95 0.36 0.17
C PHE A 47 7.89 0.94 1.11
N ASP A 48 8.13 2.15 1.59
CA ASP A 48 7.18 2.91 2.40
C ASP A 48 6.44 3.93 1.52
N TRP A 49 5.26 3.53 1.04
CA TRP A 49 4.39 4.39 0.23
C TRP A 49 3.93 5.65 0.97
N ALA A 50 3.89 5.65 2.31
CA ALA A 50 3.46 6.81 3.09
C ALA A 50 4.56 7.89 3.18
N LYS A 51 5.84 7.49 3.09
CA LYS A 51 6.99 8.41 3.06
C LYS A 51 7.31 8.95 1.66
N GLU A 52 6.75 8.37 0.61
CA GLU A 52 6.95 8.84 -0.75
C GLU A 52 6.22 10.21 -0.95
N PRO A 53 6.93 11.31 -1.28
CA PRO A 53 6.36 12.67 -1.25
C PRO A 53 5.19 12.94 -2.20
N TRP A 54 5.14 12.22 -3.32
CA TRP A 54 4.17 12.33 -4.41
C TRP A 54 3.01 11.34 -4.30
N VAL A 55 3.16 10.27 -3.50
CA VAL A 55 2.16 9.20 -3.35
C VAL A 55 1.49 9.22 -1.98
N ARG A 56 2.25 9.41 -0.89
CA ARG A 56 1.76 9.64 0.50
C ARG A 56 0.85 8.56 1.11
N GLY A 57 0.71 7.40 0.47
CA GLY A 57 -0.14 6.30 0.91
C GLY A 57 -0.36 5.31 -0.22
N ALA A 58 -0.93 4.14 0.08
CA ALA A 58 -1.10 3.12 -0.95
C ALA A 58 -2.26 3.45 -1.91
N TYR A 59 -3.47 3.57 -1.37
CA TYR A 59 -4.70 3.81 -2.13
C TYR A 59 -5.83 4.26 -1.21
N THR A 60 -6.93 4.78 -1.80
CA THR A 60 -8.05 5.26 -1.00
C THR A 60 -8.89 4.13 -0.41
N HIS A 61 -9.54 4.42 0.71
CA HIS A 61 -10.56 3.57 1.31
C HIS A 61 -11.54 4.44 2.08
N PRO A 62 -12.83 4.05 2.20
CA PRO A 62 -13.76 4.75 3.08
C PRO A 62 -13.30 4.70 4.53
N THR A 63 -13.28 5.85 5.20
CA THR A 63 -12.96 5.99 6.63
C THR A 63 -14.23 6.29 7.42
N LEU A 64 -14.14 6.25 8.75
CA LEU A 64 -15.26 6.61 9.61
C LEU A 64 -15.73 8.05 9.32
N GLY A 65 -17.02 8.19 8.99
CA GLY A 65 -17.64 9.48 8.72
C GLY A 65 -17.85 9.80 7.23
N VAL A 66 -17.30 9.00 6.31
CA VAL A 66 -17.60 9.14 4.88
C VAL A 66 -19.10 9.00 4.64
N GLN A 67 -19.65 9.87 3.79
CA GLN A 67 -21.05 9.91 3.38
C GLN A 67 -21.20 9.49 1.91
N ASP A 68 -22.42 9.07 1.56
CA ASP A 68 -22.81 8.94 0.16
C ASP A 68 -22.65 10.29 -0.55
N GLY A 69 -22.06 10.31 -1.74
CA GLY A 69 -21.79 11.55 -2.48
C GLY A 69 -20.39 12.14 -2.28
N ASP A 70 -19.62 11.72 -1.28
CA ASP A 70 -18.29 12.29 -1.02
C ASP A 70 -17.32 12.06 -2.19
N ARG A 71 -17.43 10.91 -2.86
CA ARG A 71 -16.57 10.60 -4.00
C ARG A 71 -17.03 11.32 -5.27
N GLU A 72 -18.33 11.46 -5.47
CA GLU A 72 -18.93 12.29 -6.52
C GLU A 72 -18.48 13.74 -6.40
N ALA A 73 -18.48 14.28 -5.17
CA ALA A 73 -17.99 15.61 -4.89
C ALA A 73 -16.50 15.75 -5.22
N LEU A 74 -15.69 14.73 -4.92
CA LEU A 74 -14.26 14.70 -5.25
C LEU A 74 -13.99 14.62 -6.76
N ALA A 75 -14.86 13.96 -7.52
CA ALA A 75 -14.78 13.85 -8.97
C ALA A 75 -15.29 15.11 -9.71
N ALA A 76 -16.04 15.98 -9.03
CA ALA A 76 -16.71 17.11 -9.67
C ALA A 76 -15.71 18.18 -10.16
N PRO A 77 -15.90 18.74 -11.37
CA PRO A 77 -15.04 19.81 -11.87
C PRO A 77 -15.32 21.14 -11.17
N VAL A 78 -14.28 21.96 -11.01
CA VAL A 78 -14.41 23.33 -10.47
C VAL A 78 -14.48 24.33 -11.61
N ALA A 79 -15.59 25.06 -11.67
CA ALA A 79 -15.88 26.11 -12.66
C ALA A 79 -15.72 25.69 -14.12
N GLY A 80 -15.83 24.39 -14.42
CA GLY A 80 -15.60 23.82 -15.76
C GLY A 80 -14.17 24.02 -16.29
N ARG A 81 -13.19 24.24 -15.40
CA ARG A 81 -11.80 24.55 -15.77
C ARG A 81 -10.77 23.64 -15.10
N LEU A 82 -11.02 23.25 -13.85
CA LEU A 82 -10.18 22.31 -13.13
C LEU A 82 -10.92 20.99 -12.99
N PHE A 83 -10.30 19.91 -13.46
CA PHE A 83 -10.84 18.56 -13.48
C PHE A 83 -9.99 17.65 -12.60
N PHE A 84 -10.62 16.63 -12.03
CA PHE A 84 -9.97 15.66 -11.15
C PHE A 84 -10.17 14.26 -11.69
N ALA A 85 -9.08 13.49 -11.74
CA ALA A 85 -9.04 12.11 -12.19
C ALA A 85 -8.10 11.30 -11.29
N GLY A 86 -8.27 9.99 -11.28
CA GLY A 86 -7.46 9.04 -10.52
C GLY A 86 -8.33 8.00 -9.84
N GLU A 87 -7.68 7.02 -9.19
CA GLU A 87 -8.38 5.96 -8.45
C GLU A 87 -9.40 6.55 -7.48
N HIS A 88 -9.01 7.58 -6.72
CA HIS A 88 -9.86 8.23 -5.73
C HIS A 88 -11.16 8.86 -6.25
N THR A 89 -11.33 9.06 -7.57
CA THR A 89 -12.51 9.73 -8.15
C THR A 89 -13.47 8.77 -8.86
N ASN A 90 -13.11 7.50 -9.08
CA ASN A 90 -13.98 6.56 -9.80
C ASN A 90 -15.13 6.11 -8.88
N LEU A 91 -16.39 6.07 -9.31
CA LEU A 91 -17.48 5.69 -8.41
C LEU A 91 -17.66 4.17 -8.27
N ALA A 92 -17.28 3.42 -9.29
CA ALA A 92 -17.60 2.00 -9.42
C ALA A 92 -16.41 1.07 -9.13
N LEU A 93 -15.20 1.50 -9.46
CA LEU A 93 -14.01 0.63 -9.50
C LEU A 93 -12.87 1.20 -8.66
N ASN A 94 -13.03 1.12 -7.34
CA ASN A 94 -11.98 1.49 -6.37
C ASN A 94 -11.55 0.27 -5.55
N PRO A 95 -10.30 0.21 -5.07
CA PRO A 95 -9.20 1.12 -5.33
C PRO A 95 -8.22 0.57 -6.37
N CYS A 96 -8.64 0.59 -7.63
CA CYS A 96 -8.02 -0.21 -8.68
C CYS A 96 -7.39 0.65 -9.79
N VAL A 97 -6.34 0.11 -10.43
CA VAL A 97 -5.70 0.73 -11.61
C VAL A 97 -6.72 0.96 -12.73
N GLN A 98 -7.63 0.02 -12.95
CA GLN A 98 -8.72 0.12 -13.94
C GLN A 98 -9.63 1.31 -13.64
N GLY A 99 -9.90 1.61 -12.37
CA GLY A 99 -10.68 2.77 -11.96
C GLY A 99 -9.98 4.07 -12.30
N ALA A 100 -8.68 4.15 -12.01
CA ALA A 100 -7.86 5.29 -12.40
C ALA A 100 -7.86 5.50 -13.92
N MET A 101 -7.66 4.43 -14.70
CA MET A 101 -7.67 4.48 -16.16
C MET A 101 -9.02 4.96 -16.72
N ALA A 102 -10.13 4.50 -16.14
CA ALA A 102 -11.48 4.86 -16.60
C ALA A 102 -11.92 6.27 -16.17
N SER A 103 -11.20 6.92 -15.26
CA SER A 103 -11.52 8.27 -14.77
C SER A 103 -10.89 9.40 -15.59
N ALA A 104 -9.99 9.07 -16.53
CA ALA A 104 -9.23 10.00 -17.35
C ALA A 104 -9.98 10.47 -18.59
#